data_AF-A0A152A2Y5-F1
#
_entry.id   AF-A0A152A2Y5-F1
#
_cell.length_a   1.000
_cell.length_b   1.000
_cell.length_c   1.000
_cell.angle_alpha   90.00
_cell.angle_beta   90.00
_cell.angle_gamma   90.00
#
_symmetry.space_group_name_H-M   'P 1'
#
loop_
_entity.id
_entity.type
_entity.pdbx_description
1 polymer ?
#
loop_
_entity_poly.entity_id
_entity_poly.type
_entity_poly.pdbx_seq_one_letter_code
_entity_poly.pdbx_strand_id
1 'polypeptide(L)'
;MSELMNREWERVQELAFTSWVNGVLEKKGVNKISDVSQDLADGVKLIYFLESISGKKFPKKFDLEPKTRILRVQNLHLAMVFVDEDLKIKVQGVAAEEFVDCNKKMILGFLWTLYRKYRISVINEGDKSSEEGLLAWVKKTTDGYNHVNIQKFTNSFRDGYAYLALAHKYDPTSFKYEEYDQHDAVARLNAAFDFAEKGLSVPRLLDAESLSKGNVDERSIILYSSLFFHAYRAKEEREALEASQNSLANKLASMEKSLEGEKLSQEELLKNKQQLESALNKIKNENEQRNHRISDLQSKIDDALRGLDDEKLAKLDLESRLAKTEKDKAILELKLAEILDEKEKLEKKLEEDKKRAEAESMGLGLLRQHLGYQISDIRKWQSFLETPENVPYTTAAINLDSELGSLSFEEQAKKLSSKLELENSQIEKYLLQKESEKNQDPQQKKRTTAK
;
A
#
# COMPACT_ATOMS: atom_id res chain seq x y z
N MET A 1 -57.95 -67.50 49.05
CA MET A 1 -56.92 -66.50 49.45
C MET A 1 -55.51 -66.84 48.95
N SER A 2 -55.11 -68.12 48.86
CA SER A 2 -53.79 -68.52 48.34
C SER A 2 -53.61 -68.26 46.83
N GLU A 3 -54.63 -68.49 45.99
CA GLU A 3 -54.54 -68.20 44.54
C GLU A 3 -54.49 -66.71 44.19
N LEU A 4 -55.14 -65.85 45.00
CA LEU A 4 -55.11 -64.39 44.82
C LEU A 4 -53.74 -63.80 45.17
N MET A 5 -53.11 -64.27 46.27
CA MET A 5 -51.72 -63.90 46.60
C MET A 5 -50.73 -64.38 45.53
N ASN A 6 -51.06 -65.46 44.80
CA ASN A 6 -50.18 -66.04 43.79
C ASN A 6 -50.16 -65.27 42.45
N ARG A 7 -51.00 -64.23 42.27
CA ARG A 7 -51.08 -63.46 41.02
C ARG A 7 -50.69 -61.98 41.15
N GLU A 8 -50.53 -61.47 42.37
CA GLU A 8 -50.17 -60.06 42.57
C GLU A 8 -48.75 -59.77 42.03
N TRP A 9 -47.80 -60.67 42.27
CA TRP A 9 -46.45 -60.54 41.73
C TRP A 9 -46.42 -60.59 40.18
N GLU A 10 -47.32 -61.37 39.56
CA GLU A 10 -47.45 -61.43 38.10
C GLU A 10 -47.91 -60.08 37.55
N ARG A 11 -48.95 -59.49 38.18
CA ARG A 11 -49.48 -58.17 37.82
C ARG A 11 -48.41 -57.07 37.94
N VAL A 12 -47.67 -57.07 39.06
CA VAL A 12 -46.60 -56.09 39.31
C VAL A 12 -45.51 -56.18 38.24
N GLN A 13 -45.03 -57.40 37.96
CA GLN A 13 -43.98 -57.61 36.97
C GLN A 13 -44.45 -57.31 35.55
N GLU A 14 -45.68 -57.68 35.20
CA GLU A 14 -46.30 -57.38 33.91
C GLU A 14 -46.34 -55.87 33.65
N LEU A 15 -46.88 -55.08 34.58
CA LEU A 15 -46.93 -53.62 34.43
C LEU A 15 -45.52 -53.00 34.34
N ALA A 16 -44.61 -53.45 35.19
CA ALA A 16 -43.23 -52.96 35.20
C ALA A 16 -42.52 -53.26 33.88
N PHE A 17 -42.62 -54.49 33.38
CA PHE A 17 -41.96 -54.89 32.15
C PHE A 17 -42.63 -54.30 30.92
N THR A 18 -43.96 -54.14 30.90
CA THR A 18 -44.65 -53.40 29.84
C THR A 18 -44.14 -51.95 29.79
N SER A 19 -44.06 -51.27 30.93
CA SER A 19 -43.48 -49.92 30.99
C SER A 19 -42.01 -49.88 30.54
N TRP A 20 -41.22 -50.88 30.95
CA TRP A 20 -39.80 -50.96 30.58
C TRP A 20 -39.61 -51.20 29.08
N VAL A 21 -40.32 -52.18 28.51
CA VAL A 21 -40.29 -52.49 27.08
C VAL A 21 -40.75 -51.29 26.27
N ASN A 22 -41.83 -50.62 26.67
CA ASN A 22 -42.30 -49.40 26.02
C ASN A 22 -41.25 -48.28 26.04
N GLY A 23 -40.61 -48.03 27.18
CA GLY A 23 -39.56 -47.02 27.29
C GLY A 23 -38.32 -47.32 26.41
N VAL A 24 -38.07 -48.59 26.09
CA VAL A 24 -37.00 -49.00 25.17
C VAL A 24 -37.45 -48.92 23.71
N LEU A 25 -38.65 -49.37 23.39
CA LEU A 25 -39.20 -49.36 22.03
C LEU A 25 -39.47 -47.95 21.51
N GLU A 26 -39.91 -47.04 22.38
CA GLU A 26 -40.16 -45.63 22.05
C GLU A 26 -38.90 -44.93 21.53
N LYS A 27 -37.73 -45.23 22.10
CA LYS A 27 -36.43 -44.71 21.62
C LYS A 27 -36.07 -45.17 20.21
N LYS A 28 -36.64 -46.29 19.74
CA LYS A 28 -36.42 -46.85 18.40
C LYS A 28 -37.56 -46.53 17.42
N GLY A 29 -38.58 -45.78 17.86
CA GLY A 29 -39.75 -45.42 17.06
C GLY A 29 -40.70 -46.60 16.79
N VAL A 30 -40.67 -47.64 17.63
CA VAL A 30 -41.55 -48.81 17.51
C VAL A 30 -42.83 -48.58 18.32
N ASN A 31 -43.97 -49.06 17.81
CA ASN A 31 -45.27 -48.95 18.50
C ASN A 31 -45.24 -49.54 19.91
N LYS A 32 -45.89 -48.84 20.85
CA LYS A 32 -46.04 -49.28 22.24
C LYS A 32 -46.88 -50.56 22.32
N ILE A 33 -46.54 -51.39 23.29
CA ILE A 33 -47.27 -52.59 23.67
C ILE A 33 -48.20 -52.29 24.87
N SER A 34 -49.27 -53.06 24.97
CA SER A 34 -50.22 -53.02 26.09
C SER A 34 -49.97 -54.15 27.09
N ASP A 35 -49.60 -55.34 26.60
CA ASP A 35 -49.33 -56.52 27.44
C ASP A 35 -48.10 -57.27 26.90
N VAL A 36 -47.02 -57.33 27.70
CA VAL A 36 -45.80 -58.08 27.37
C VAL A 36 -46.03 -59.57 27.10
N SER A 37 -47.07 -60.16 27.67
CA SER A 37 -47.38 -61.59 27.55
C SER A 37 -48.00 -61.93 26.18
N GLN A 38 -48.66 -60.95 25.55
CA GLN A 38 -49.39 -61.14 24.29
C GLN A 38 -48.67 -60.44 23.13
N ASP A 39 -48.24 -59.20 23.32
CA ASP A 39 -47.74 -58.35 22.25
C ASP A 39 -46.31 -58.70 21.80
N LEU A 40 -45.63 -59.58 22.54
CA LEU A 40 -44.32 -60.15 22.19
C LEU A 40 -44.43 -61.52 21.47
N ALA A 41 -45.64 -62.09 21.35
CA ALA A 41 -45.85 -63.44 20.81
C ALA A 41 -45.53 -63.59 19.32
N ASP A 42 -45.39 -62.48 18.58
CA ASP A 42 -44.96 -62.47 17.18
C ASP A 42 -43.42 -62.50 17.01
N GLY A 43 -42.67 -62.24 18.09
CA GLY A 43 -41.22 -62.17 18.12
C GLY A 43 -40.62 -60.88 17.54
N VAL A 44 -41.36 -60.07 16.78
CA VAL A 44 -40.84 -58.87 16.10
C VAL A 44 -40.45 -57.81 17.12
N LYS A 45 -41.39 -57.47 18.02
CA LYS A 45 -41.14 -56.47 19.06
C LYS A 45 -40.10 -56.95 20.07
N LEU A 46 -40.06 -58.26 20.34
CA LEU A 46 -39.04 -58.87 21.20
C LEU A 46 -37.64 -58.71 20.59
N ILE A 47 -37.46 -58.98 19.29
CA ILE A 47 -36.18 -58.80 18.61
C ILE A 47 -35.75 -57.33 18.66
N TYR A 48 -36.65 -56.39 18.34
CA TYR A 48 -36.33 -54.97 18.41
C TYR A 48 -35.94 -54.52 19.82
N PHE A 49 -36.64 -55.04 20.83
CA PHE A 49 -36.32 -54.80 22.23
C PHE A 49 -34.92 -55.34 22.59
N LEU A 50 -34.60 -56.57 22.21
CA LEU A 50 -33.30 -57.21 22.46
C LEU A 50 -32.13 -56.46 21.80
N GLU A 51 -32.30 -56.01 20.56
CA GLU A 51 -31.30 -55.16 19.89
C GLU A 51 -31.09 -53.84 20.66
N SER A 52 -32.16 -53.19 21.09
CA SER A 52 -32.10 -51.90 21.76
C SER A 52 -31.45 -51.98 23.14
N ILE A 53 -31.76 -53.00 23.95
CA ILE A 53 -31.16 -53.14 25.28
C ILE A 53 -29.70 -53.62 25.22
N SER A 54 -29.34 -54.39 24.18
CA SER A 54 -27.98 -54.93 24.05
C SER A 54 -27.02 -53.99 23.32
N GLY A 55 -27.54 -53.05 22.54
CA GLY A 55 -26.75 -52.20 21.64
C GLY A 55 -26.11 -52.97 20.47
N LYS A 56 -26.45 -54.25 20.30
CA LYS A 56 -25.95 -55.11 19.22
C LYS A 56 -27.01 -55.22 18.12
N LYS A 57 -26.56 -55.22 16.87
CA LYS A 57 -27.45 -55.51 15.73
C LYS A 57 -27.79 -56.99 15.72
N PHE A 58 -29.06 -57.28 15.44
CA PHE A 58 -29.53 -58.64 15.28
C PHE A 58 -28.93 -59.23 13.99
N PRO A 59 -28.21 -60.38 14.07
CA PRO A 59 -27.39 -60.85 12.96
C PRO A 59 -28.19 -61.57 11.88
N LYS A 60 -29.36 -62.14 12.22
CA LYS A 60 -30.15 -63.00 11.33
C LYS A 60 -31.36 -62.26 10.77
N LYS A 61 -31.74 -62.52 9.52
CA LYS A 61 -33.00 -61.99 8.96
C LYS A 61 -34.19 -62.68 9.64
N PHE A 62 -35.22 -61.91 9.97
CA PHE A 62 -36.46 -62.38 10.58
C PHE A 62 -37.67 -61.80 9.84
N ASP A 63 -38.83 -62.40 10.03
CA ASP A 63 -40.07 -61.98 9.37
C ASP A 63 -40.69 -60.77 10.10
N LEU A 64 -40.98 -59.68 9.40
CA LEU A 64 -41.55 -58.47 9.98
C LEU A 64 -43.07 -58.56 10.19
N GLU A 65 -43.75 -59.45 9.45
CA GLU A 65 -45.20 -59.65 9.50
C GLU A 65 -45.53 -61.16 9.57
N PRO A 66 -45.15 -61.85 10.65
CA PRO A 66 -45.34 -63.30 10.76
C PRO A 66 -46.82 -63.67 10.91
N LYS A 67 -47.47 -64.04 9.80
CA LYS A 67 -48.92 -64.38 9.76
C LYS A 67 -49.26 -65.76 10.30
N THR A 68 -48.32 -66.71 10.23
CA THR A 68 -48.56 -68.10 10.65
C THR A 68 -47.86 -68.40 11.97
N ARG A 69 -48.38 -69.38 12.74
CA ARG A 69 -47.74 -69.82 13.99
C ARG A 69 -46.29 -70.22 13.77
N ILE A 70 -45.98 -70.88 12.65
CA ILE A 70 -44.63 -71.35 12.30
C ILE A 70 -43.66 -70.17 12.18
N LEU A 71 -44.05 -69.10 11.48
CA LEU A 71 -43.22 -67.90 11.32
C LEU A 71 -42.99 -67.18 12.67
N ARG A 72 -44.01 -67.13 13.53
CA ARG A 72 -43.87 -66.57 14.89
C ARG A 72 -42.89 -67.38 15.74
N VAL A 73 -43.01 -68.71 15.76
CA VAL A 73 -42.07 -69.60 16.46
C VAL A 73 -40.65 -69.41 15.92
N GLN A 74 -40.48 -69.28 14.60
CA GLN A 74 -39.18 -69.07 13.98
C GLN A 74 -38.53 -67.75 14.45
N ASN A 75 -39.27 -66.64 14.43
CA ASN A 75 -38.76 -65.35 14.94
C ASN A 75 -38.36 -65.45 16.40
N LEU A 76 -39.21 -66.06 17.24
CA LEU A 76 -38.94 -66.22 18.67
C LEU A 76 -37.75 -67.14 18.92
N HIS A 77 -37.59 -68.22 18.15
CA HIS A 77 -36.43 -69.08 18.22
C HIS A 77 -35.15 -68.30 17.89
N LEU A 78 -35.15 -67.48 16.84
CA LEU A 78 -34.03 -66.60 16.51
C LEU A 78 -33.72 -65.63 17.66
N ALA A 79 -34.74 -65.08 18.32
CA ALA A 79 -34.58 -64.22 19.48
C ALA A 79 -33.93 -64.97 20.67
N MET A 80 -34.35 -66.21 20.95
CA MET A 80 -33.74 -67.04 22.00
C MET A 80 -32.28 -67.37 21.70
N VAL A 81 -31.97 -67.73 20.44
CA VAL A 81 -30.60 -68.00 19.99
C VAL A 81 -29.72 -66.76 20.14
N PHE A 82 -30.23 -65.57 19.79
CA PHE A 82 -29.49 -64.32 20.01
C PHE A 82 -29.17 -64.07 21.49
N VAL A 83 -30.13 -64.34 22.39
CA VAL A 83 -29.91 -64.18 23.84
C VAL A 83 -28.83 -65.13 24.36
N ASP A 84 -28.81 -66.38 23.91
CA ASP A 84 -27.84 -67.37 24.36
C ASP A 84 -26.47 -67.21 23.66
N GLU A 85 -26.43 -67.14 22.34
CA GLU A 85 -25.20 -67.10 21.55
C GLU A 85 -24.54 -65.72 21.54
N ASP A 86 -25.28 -64.64 21.33
CA ASP A 86 -24.73 -63.29 21.14
C ASP A 86 -24.66 -62.49 22.45
N LEU A 87 -25.67 -62.62 23.32
CA LEU A 87 -25.71 -61.92 24.61
C LEU A 87 -25.06 -62.72 25.75
N LYS A 88 -24.86 -64.02 25.56
CA LYS A 88 -24.32 -64.95 26.58
C LYS A 88 -25.14 -64.94 27.87
N ILE A 89 -26.45 -64.80 27.75
CA ILE A 89 -27.39 -64.80 28.89
C ILE A 89 -28.09 -66.15 28.94
N LYS A 90 -27.84 -66.91 30.01
CA LYS A 90 -28.50 -68.20 30.22
C LYS A 90 -29.91 -67.99 30.77
N VAL A 91 -30.92 -68.11 29.92
CA VAL A 91 -32.32 -68.15 30.36
C VAL A 91 -32.74 -69.59 30.57
N GLN A 92 -33.12 -69.95 31.79
CA GLN A 92 -33.48 -71.33 32.12
C GLN A 92 -34.94 -71.63 31.74
N GLY A 93 -35.15 -72.67 30.94
CA GLY A 93 -36.44 -73.30 30.72
C GLY A 93 -37.40 -72.56 29.78
N VAL A 94 -37.01 -71.43 29.18
CA VAL A 94 -37.89 -70.66 28.29
C VAL A 94 -37.66 -71.06 26.83
N ALA A 95 -38.67 -71.67 26.22
CA ALA A 95 -38.68 -72.04 24.80
C ALA A 95 -39.43 -70.99 23.95
N ALA A 96 -39.29 -71.07 22.62
CA ALA A 96 -39.98 -70.15 21.70
C ALA A 96 -41.50 -70.34 21.73
N GLU A 97 -41.95 -71.57 21.95
CA GLU A 97 -43.35 -71.96 22.08
C GLU A 97 -44.04 -71.26 23.25
N GLU A 98 -43.33 -71.05 24.36
CA GLU A 98 -43.88 -70.37 25.55
C GLU A 98 -44.30 -68.93 25.27
N PHE A 99 -43.63 -68.26 24.31
CA PHE A 99 -44.02 -66.93 23.86
C PHE A 99 -45.22 -66.97 22.91
N VAL A 100 -45.24 -67.91 21.97
CA VAL A 100 -46.34 -68.03 20.99
C VAL A 100 -47.65 -68.41 21.67
N ASP A 101 -47.57 -69.27 22.69
CA ASP A 101 -48.71 -69.74 23.47
C ASP A 101 -49.02 -68.81 24.67
N CYS A 102 -48.32 -67.66 24.76
CA CYS A 102 -48.54 -66.59 25.73
C CYS A 102 -48.47 -67.05 27.20
N ASN A 103 -47.51 -67.91 27.53
CA ASN A 103 -47.27 -68.37 28.89
C ASN A 103 -46.65 -67.25 29.74
N LYS A 104 -47.52 -66.46 30.38
CA LYS A 104 -47.17 -65.29 31.19
C LYS A 104 -46.03 -65.57 32.17
N LYS A 105 -46.07 -66.68 32.92
CA LYS A 105 -45.04 -67.01 33.92
C LYS A 105 -43.65 -67.16 33.29
N MET A 106 -43.57 -67.81 32.14
CA MET A 106 -42.30 -68.03 31.43
C MET A 106 -41.78 -66.75 30.80
N ILE A 107 -42.67 -65.94 30.21
CA ILE A 107 -42.34 -64.64 29.61
C ILE A 107 -41.83 -63.67 30.70
N LEU A 108 -42.51 -63.58 31.84
CA LEU A 108 -42.07 -62.76 32.97
C LEU A 108 -40.73 -63.25 33.54
N GLY A 109 -40.52 -64.56 33.63
CA GLY A 109 -39.23 -65.14 34.03
C GLY A 109 -38.08 -64.80 33.08
N PHE A 110 -38.34 -64.83 31.77
CA PHE A 110 -37.40 -64.38 30.74
C PHE A 110 -37.07 -62.89 30.89
N LEU A 111 -38.09 -62.03 30.98
CA LEU A 111 -37.92 -60.58 31.10
C LEU A 111 -37.23 -60.21 32.41
N TRP A 112 -37.50 -60.92 33.51
CA TRP A 112 -36.77 -60.75 34.77
C TRP A 112 -35.27 -61.03 34.63
N THR A 113 -34.91 -62.09 33.91
CA THR A 113 -33.49 -62.43 33.67
C THR A 113 -32.78 -61.31 32.91
N LEU A 114 -33.43 -60.75 31.89
CA LEU A 114 -32.92 -59.59 31.16
C LEU A 114 -32.88 -58.32 32.01
N TYR A 115 -33.94 -58.05 32.78
CA TYR A 115 -34.01 -56.88 33.66
C TYR A 115 -32.88 -56.90 34.68
N ARG A 116 -32.65 -58.05 35.34
CA ARG A 116 -31.54 -58.22 36.25
C ARG A 116 -30.20 -57.94 35.57
N LYS A 117 -29.98 -58.46 34.36
CA LYS A 117 -28.71 -58.27 33.63
C LYS A 117 -28.47 -56.83 33.17
N TYR A 118 -29.49 -56.14 32.66
CA TYR A 118 -29.33 -54.84 32.02
C TYR A 118 -29.66 -53.64 32.90
N ARG A 119 -30.49 -53.82 33.93
CA ARG A 119 -30.94 -52.73 34.81
C ARG A 119 -30.35 -52.83 36.20
N ILE A 120 -30.33 -54.03 36.79
CA ILE A 120 -29.82 -54.21 38.17
C ILE A 120 -28.30 -54.40 38.17
N SER A 121 -27.74 -55.20 37.27
CA SER A 121 -26.28 -55.45 37.23
C SER A 121 -25.42 -54.24 36.86
N VAL A 122 -26.02 -53.16 36.36
CA VAL A 122 -25.31 -51.90 36.10
C VAL A 122 -25.22 -50.99 37.33
N ILE A 123 -25.91 -51.35 38.42
CA ILE A 123 -25.91 -50.62 39.68
C ILE A 123 -24.64 -51.00 40.46
N ASN A 124 -23.53 -50.38 40.10
CA ASN A 124 -22.24 -50.62 40.73
C ASN A 124 -22.02 -49.64 41.90
N GLU A 125 -22.30 -50.09 43.11
CA GLU A 125 -21.80 -49.46 44.35
C GLU A 125 -20.68 -50.31 44.96
N GLY A 126 -19.49 -50.27 44.34
CA GLY A 126 -18.30 -51.03 44.76
C GLY A 126 -18.25 -52.47 44.23
N ASP A 127 -17.47 -53.34 44.89
CA ASP A 127 -17.24 -54.75 44.50
C ASP A 127 -18.37 -55.72 44.90
N LYS A 128 -19.59 -55.22 45.11
CA LYS A 128 -20.72 -56.01 45.64
C LYS A 128 -21.55 -56.65 44.53
N SER A 129 -22.34 -57.68 44.89
CA SER A 129 -23.34 -58.26 43.99
C SER A 129 -24.36 -57.20 43.52
N SER A 130 -25.00 -57.41 42.38
CA SER A 130 -25.95 -56.47 41.76
C SER A 130 -27.08 -56.03 42.69
N GLU A 131 -27.69 -56.97 43.43
CA GLU A 131 -28.76 -56.67 44.39
C GLU A 131 -28.23 -56.00 45.66
N GLU A 132 -27.02 -56.37 46.10
CA GLU A 132 -26.38 -55.75 47.24
C GLU A 132 -25.96 -54.31 46.94
N GLY A 133 -25.59 -54.01 45.69
CA GLY A 133 -25.33 -52.66 45.19
C GLY A 133 -26.58 -51.80 45.24
N LEU A 134 -27.73 -52.30 44.79
CA LEU A 134 -29.01 -51.60 44.94
C LEU A 134 -29.36 -51.39 46.42
N LEU A 135 -29.16 -52.40 47.28
CA LEU A 135 -29.45 -52.29 48.71
C LEU A 135 -28.55 -51.26 49.38
N ALA A 136 -27.26 -51.24 49.02
CA ALA A 136 -26.29 -50.25 49.48
C ALA A 136 -26.71 -48.84 49.05
N TRP A 137 -27.21 -48.68 47.82
CA TRP A 137 -27.67 -47.39 47.33
C TRP A 137 -28.88 -46.90 48.12
N VAL A 138 -29.86 -47.76 48.37
CA VAL A 138 -31.04 -47.38 49.16
C VAL A 138 -30.61 -46.98 50.58
N LYS A 139 -29.72 -47.76 51.22
CA LYS A 139 -29.17 -47.42 52.54
C LYS A 139 -28.46 -46.07 52.56
N LYS A 140 -27.59 -45.82 51.58
CA LYS A 140 -26.83 -44.56 51.46
C LYS A 140 -27.75 -43.37 51.21
N THR A 141 -28.79 -43.54 50.41
CA THR A 141 -29.73 -42.46 50.05
C THR A 141 -30.65 -42.12 51.22
N THR A 142 -30.99 -43.12 52.03
CA THR A 142 -31.85 -42.98 53.22
C THR A 142 -31.07 -42.78 54.53
N ASP A 143 -29.74 -42.64 54.45
CA ASP A 143 -28.91 -42.35 55.61
C ASP A 143 -29.25 -40.99 56.21
N GLY A 144 -29.38 -40.94 57.53
CA GLY A 144 -29.81 -39.74 58.27
C GLY A 144 -31.32 -39.55 58.44
N TYR A 145 -32.17 -40.45 57.92
CA TYR A 145 -33.61 -40.45 58.19
C TYR A 145 -33.97 -41.27 59.42
N ASN A 146 -34.86 -40.72 60.27
CA ASN A 146 -35.35 -41.42 61.45
C ASN A 146 -36.20 -42.63 61.06
N HIS A 147 -36.10 -43.69 61.85
CA HIS A 147 -36.87 -44.94 61.71
C HIS A 147 -36.59 -45.75 60.43
N VAL A 148 -35.58 -45.39 59.63
CA VAL A 148 -35.18 -46.17 58.45
C VAL A 148 -34.06 -47.15 58.82
N ASN A 149 -34.36 -48.45 58.81
CA ASN A 149 -33.35 -49.50 58.96
C ASN A 149 -33.51 -50.59 57.90
N ILE A 150 -32.74 -50.43 56.82
CA ILE A 150 -32.86 -51.30 55.65
C ILE A 150 -31.85 -52.43 55.78
N GLN A 151 -32.32 -53.67 55.84
CA GLN A 151 -31.45 -54.85 55.92
C GLN A 151 -31.56 -55.76 54.71
N LYS A 152 -32.79 -55.95 54.20
CA LYS A 152 -33.10 -56.85 53.08
C LYS A 152 -34.31 -56.33 52.30
N PHE A 153 -34.48 -56.76 51.06
CA PHE A 153 -35.67 -56.46 50.23
C PHE A 153 -36.88 -57.33 50.62
N THR A 154 -37.19 -57.40 51.91
CA THR A 154 -38.34 -58.13 52.45
C THR A 154 -39.08 -57.26 53.45
N ASN A 155 -38.76 -57.38 54.75
CA ASN A 155 -39.53 -56.73 55.80
C ASN A 155 -39.16 -55.26 56.01
N SER A 156 -37.97 -54.84 55.57
CA SER A 156 -37.44 -53.48 55.78
C SER A 156 -38.17 -52.37 55.02
N PHE A 157 -39.11 -52.70 54.14
CA PHE A 157 -39.86 -51.74 53.34
C PHE A 157 -41.35 -51.69 53.73
N ARG A 158 -41.78 -52.52 54.69
CA ARG A 158 -43.21 -52.69 55.05
C ARG A 158 -43.77 -51.55 55.89
N ASP A 159 -42.90 -50.89 56.66
CA ASP A 159 -43.27 -49.74 57.48
C ASP A 159 -43.52 -48.50 56.62
N GLY A 160 -42.94 -48.43 55.42
CA GLY A 160 -43.08 -47.31 54.49
C GLY A 160 -42.07 -46.18 54.69
N TYR A 161 -41.26 -46.21 55.76
CA TYR A 161 -40.24 -45.19 56.01
C TYR A 161 -39.17 -45.18 54.91
N ALA A 162 -38.76 -46.36 54.41
CA ALA A 162 -37.77 -46.47 53.35
C ALA A 162 -38.21 -45.76 52.05
N TYR A 163 -39.42 -46.02 51.56
CA TYR A 163 -39.93 -45.37 50.34
C TYR A 163 -40.24 -43.89 50.54
N LEU A 164 -40.72 -43.51 51.73
CA LEU A 164 -40.95 -42.12 52.06
C LEU A 164 -39.63 -41.32 52.10
N ALA A 165 -38.57 -41.87 52.70
CA ALA A 165 -37.24 -41.25 52.70
C ALA A 165 -36.66 -41.13 51.28
N LEU A 166 -36.85 -42.16 50.44
CA LEU A 166 -36.47 -42.10 49.02
C LEU A 166 -37.25 -41.03 48.24
N ALA A 167 -38.55 -40.84 48.51
CA ALA A 167 -39.33 -39.78 47.87
C ALA A 167 -38.88 -38.40 48.35
N HIS A 168 -38.71 -38.22 49.67
CA HIS A 168 -38.29 -36.95 50.27
C HIS A 168 -36.87 -36.55 49.83
N LYS A 169 -35.92 -37.48 49.75
CA LYS A 169 -34.55 -37.17 49.32
C LYS A 169 -34.49 -36.69 47.86
N TYR A 170 -35.45 -37.09 47.03
CA TYR A 170 -35.52 -36.72 45.63
C TYR A 170 -36.02 -35.29 45.46
N ASP A 171 -37.06 -34.96 46.22
CA ASP A 171 -37.65 -33.64 46.28
C ASP A 171 -37.95 -33.28 47.74
N PRO A 172 -36.97 -32.69 48.45
CA PRO A 172 -37.16 -32.27 49.84
C PRO A 172 -38.21 -31.17 50.01
N THR A 173 -38.65 -30.55 48.91
CA THR A 173 -39.67 -29.49 48.95
C THR A 173 -41.08 -30.04 48.82
N SER A 174 -41.24 -31.30 48.43
CA SER A 174 -42.54 -31.92 48.16
C SER A 174 -43.39 -32.12 49.41
N PHE A 175 -42.78 -32.49 50.54
CA PHE A 175 -43.45 -32.69 51.83
C PHE A 175 -42.43 -32.70 52.98
N LYS A 176 -42.90 -32.65 54.23
CA LYS A 176 -42.04 -32.82 55.41
C LYS A 176 -42.10 -34.25 55.92
N TYR A 177 -40.95 -34.88 56.08
CA TYR A 177 -40.85 -36.27 56.50
C TYR A 177 -41.43 -36.52 57.90
N GLU A 178 -41.19 -35.61 58.84
CA GLU A 178 -41.57 -35.77 60.26
C GLU A 178 -43.08 -35.76 60.50
N GLU A 179 -43.85 -35.14 59.59
CA GLU A 179 -45.32 -35.11 59.68
C GLU A 179 -45.93 -36.52 59.51
N TYR A 180 -45.18 -37.44 58.89
CA TYR A 180 -45.62 -38.80 58.63
C TYR A 180 -45.27 -39.80 59.73
N ASP A 181 -44.49 -39.43 60.74
CA ASP A 181 -44.13 -40.34 61.86
C ASP A 181 -45.37 -40.81 62.66
N GLN A 182 -46.43 -40.01 62.66
CA GLN A 182 -47.70 -40.31 63.34
C GLN A 182 -48.67 -41.14 62.49
N HIS A 183 -48.34 -41.39 61.21
CA HIS A 183 -49.22 -42.06 60.27
C HIS A 183 -48.98 -43.58 60.24
N ASP A 184 -50.05 -44.33 59.95
CA ASP A 184 -49.95 -45.77 59.76
C ASP A 184 -49.10 -46.13 58.52
N ALA A 185 -48.53 -47.33 58.50
CA ALA A 185 -47.65 -47.81 57.45
C ALA A 185 -48.29 -47.75 56.06
N VAL A 186 -49.57 -48.10 55.96
CA VAL A 186 -50.33 -48.04 54.69
C VAL A 186 -50.47 -46.60 54.20
N ALA A 187 -50.76 -45.65 55.09
CA ALA A 187 -50.87 -44.23 54.73
C ALA A 187 -49.51 -43.67 54.27
N ARG A 188 -48.41 -44.02 54.95
CA ARG A 188 -47.05 -43.63 54.57
C ARG A 188 -46.65 -44.17 53.21
N LEU A 189 -46.94 -45.45 52.94
CA LEU A 189 -46.68 -46.09 51.65
C LEU A 189 -47.47 -45.44 50.51
N ASN A 190 -48.77 -45.18 50.72
CA ASN A 190 -49.59 -44.47 49.74
C ASN A 190 -49.02 -43.09 49.42
N ALA A 191 -48.68 -42.31 50.45
CA ALA A 191 -48.07 -41.00 50.25
C ALA A 191 -46.75 -41.10 49.47
N ALA A 192 -45.86 -42.02 49.85
CA ALA A 192 -44.59 -42.24 49.15
C ALA A 192 -44.79 -42.59 47.66
N PHE A 193 -45.77 -43.44 47.33
CA PHE A 193 -46.07 -43.81 45.95
C PHE A 193 -46.68 -42.65 45.15
N ASP A 194 -47.57 -41.87 45.75
CA ASP A 194 -48.17 -40.69 45.12
C ASP A 194 -47.11 -39.61 44.84
N PHE A 195 -46.17 -39.40 45.76
CA PHE A 195 -45.03 -38.50 45.54
C PHE A 195 -44.08 -39.02 44.48
N ALA A 196 -43.85 -40.34 44.42
CA ALA A 196 -43.01 -40.95 43.40
C ALA A 196 -43.62 -40.83 42.00
N GLU A 197 -44.93 -40.98 41.86
CA GLU A 197 -45.62 -40.83 40.58
C GLU A 197 -45.62 -39.37 40.10
N LYS A 198 -45.92 -38.42 40.99
CA LYS A 198 -45.96 -36.98 40.63
C LYS A 198 -44.57 -36.38 40.44
N GLY A 199 -43.60 -36.74 41.28
CA GLY A 199 -42.26 -36.14 41.29
C GLY A 199 -41.25 -36.88 40.42
N LEU A 200 -41.20 -38.22 40.53
CA LEU A 200 -40.20 -39.06 39.86
C LEU A 200 -40.72 -39.71 38.56
N SER A 201 -42.01 -39.55 38.23
CA SER A 201 -42.68 -40.30 37.16
C SER A 201 -42.50 -41.82 37.30
N VAL A 202 -42.37 -42.32 38.53
CA VAL A 202 -42.28 -43.76 38.82
C VAL A 202 -43.70 -44.29 38.98
N PRO A 203 -44.15 -45.25 38.15
CA PRO A 203 -45.52 -45.74 38.19
C PRO A 203 -45.80 -46.48 39.51
N ARG A 204 -47.01 -46.36 40.03
CA ARG A 204 -47.43 -47.09 41.22
C ARG A 204 -47.64 -48.57 40.91
N LEU A 205 -46.61 -49.38 41.17
CA LEU A 205 -46.64 -50.82 40.91
C LEU A 205 -47.13 -51.62 42.12
N LEU A 206 -46.69 -51.25 43.32
CA LEU A 206 -47.01 -51.96 44.56
C LEU A 206 -48.27 -51.40 45.20
N ASP A 207 -49.05 -52.31 45.78
CA ASP A 207 -50.16 -51.95 46.65
C ASP A 207 -49.69 -51.77 48.11
N ALA A 208 -50.10 -50.67 48.74
CA ALA A 208 -49.64 -50.28 50.07
C ALA A 208 -50.12 -51.25 51.16
N GLU A 209 -51.36 -51.75 51.05
CA GLU A 209 -51.88 -52.73 52.01
C GLU A 209 -51.16 -54.07 51.91
N SER A 210 -50.94 -54.54 50.69
CA SER A 210 -50.27 -55.80 50.40
C SER A 210 -48.81 -55.77 50.87
N LEU A 211 -48.12 -54.65 50.68
CA LEU A 211 -46.75 -54.47 51.15
C LEU A 211 -46.68 -54.41 52.68
N SER A 212 -47.55 -53.64 53.34
CA SER A 212 -47.58 -53.55 54.81
C SER A 212 -47.87 -54.90 55.47
N LYS A 213 -48.82 -55.68 54.93
CA LYS A 213 -49.14 -57.05 55.37
C LYS A 213 -48.03 -58.05 55.06
N GLY A 214 -47.07 -57.69 54.20
CA GLY A 214 -45.95 -58.54 53.86
C GLY A 214 -46.22 -59.60 52.80
N ASN A 215 -47.27 -59.40 52.02
CA ASN A 215 -47.71 -60.33 50.97
C ASN A 215 -47.01 -60.07 49.62
N VAL A 216 -46.05 -59.15 49.58
CA VAL A 216 -45.27 -58.82 48.38
C VAL A 216 -43.97 -59.61 48.37
N ASP A 217 -43.63 -60.17 47.23
CA ASP A 217 -42.39 -60.93 47.03
C ASP A 217 -41.16 -60.01 46.91
N GLU A 218 -40.01 -60.59 47.24
CA GLU A 218 -38.72 -59.88 47.19
C GLU A 218 -38.39 -59.34 45.79
N ARG A 219 -38.74 -60.06 44.71
CA ARG A 219 -38.43 -59.60 43.35
C ARG A 219 -39.23 -58.35 42.99
N SER A 220 -40.50 -58.28 43.40
CA SER A 220 -41.32 -57.08 43.22
C SER A 220 -40.79 -55.88 43.99
N ILE A 221 -40.29 -56.06 45.22
CA ILE A 221 -39.65 -54.98 46.00
C ILE A 221 -38.35 -54.53 45.34
N ILE A 222 -37.50 -55.46 44.88
CA ILE A 222 -36.27 -55.15 44.14
C ILE A 222 -36.58 -54.38 42.86
N LEU A 223 -37.55 -54.88 42.09
CA LEU A 223 -37.99 -54.26 40.83
C LEU A 223 -38.44 -52.82 41.07
N TYR A 224 -39.34 -52.61 42.03
CA TYR A 224 -39.83 -51.28 42.33
C TYR A 224 -38.73 -50.35 42.84
N SER A 225 -37.87 -50.83 43.75
CA SER A 225 -36.74 -50.05 44.27
C SER A 225 -35.73 -49.68 43.18
N SER A 226 -35.51 -50.57 42.21
CA SER A 226 -34.64 -50.26 41.07
C SER A 226 -35.22 -49.17 40.16
N LEU A 227 -36.56 -49.03 40.07
CA LEU A 227 -37.16 -47.93 39.32
C LEU A 227 -36.83 -46.57 39.96
N PHE A 228 -36.85 -46.48 41.30
CA PHE A 228 -36.38 -45.27 42.00
C PHE A 228 -34.92 -44.97 41.66
N PHE A 229 -34.02 -45.96 41.74
CA PHE A 229 -32.61 -45.76 41.39
C PHE A 229 -32.45 -45.17 39.99
N HIS A 230 -33.13 -45.75 39.00
CA HIS A 230 -33.02 -45.27 37.63
C HIS A 230 -33.68 -43.90 37.41
N ALA A 231 -34.76 -43.58 38.12
CA ALA A 231 -35.37 -42.25 38.07
C ALA A 231 -34.44 -41.17 38.67
N TYR A 232 -33.75 -41.50 39.76
CA TYR A 232 -32.71 -40.64 40.35
C TYR A 232 -31.56 -40.39 39.36
N ARG A 233 -31.00 -41.44 38.78
CA ARG A 233 -29.93 -41.32 37.78
C ARG A 233 -30.36 -40.51 36.56
N ALA A 234 -31.58 -40.70 36.08
CA ALA A 234 -32.12 -39.94 34.96
C ALA A 234 -32.27 -38.44 35.29
N LYS A 235 -32.64 -38.09 36.54
CA LYS A 235 -32.68 -36.69 36.98
C LYS A 235 -31.28 -36.08 37.06
N GLU A 236 -30.32 -36.77 37.70
CA GLU A 236 -28.93 -36.30 37.78
C GLU A 236 -28.34 -36.05 36.38
N GLU A 237 -28.58 -36.96 35.44
CA GLU A 237 -28.13 -36.82 34.05
C GLU A 237 -28.80 -35.63 33.35
N ARG A 238 -30.11 -35.43 33.54
CA ARG A 238 -30.84 -34.28 32.99
C ARG A 238 -30.32 -32.96 33.55
N GLU A 239 -30.14 -32.85 34.86
CA GLU A 239 -29.61 -31.64 35.50
C GLU A 239 -28.18 -31.35 35.07
N ALA A 240 -27.33 -32.37 34.94
CA ALA A 240 -25.98 -32.21 34.40
C ALA A 240 -25.97 -31.76 32.93
N LEU A 241 -26.88 -32.31 32.12
CA LEU A 241 -27.04 -31.91 30.72
C LEU A 241 -27.51 -30.45 30.61
N GLU A 242 -28.51 -30.05 31.39
CA GLU A 242 -29.02 -28.68 31.45
C GLU A 242 -27.94 -27.69 31.91
N ALA A 243 -27.16 -28.05 32.95
CA ALA A 243 -26.04 -27.23 33.39
C ALA A 243 -24.96 -27.07 32.31
N SER A 244 -24.64 -28.16 31.58
CA SER A 244 -23.72 -28.12 30.45
C SER A 244 -24.25 -27.26 29.29
N GLN A 245 -25.55 -27.39 28.96
CA GLN A 245 -26.20 -26.56 27.95
C GLN A 245 -26.18 -25.08 28.33
N ASN A 246 -26.48 -24.73 29.58
CA ASN A 246 -26.42 -23.36 30.07
C ASN A 246 -24.99 -22.80 30.01
N SER A 247 -23.98 -23.61 30.36
CA SER A 247 -22.57 -23.23 30.22
C SER A 247 -22.19 -23.00 28.76
N LEU A 248 -22.63 -23.87 27.85
CA LEU A 248 -22.41 -23.72 26.41
C LEU A 248 -23.11 -22.48 25.87
N ALA A 249 -24.36 -22.22 26.25
CA ALA A 249 -25.11 -21.03 25.87
C ALA A 249 -24.40 -19.75 26.32
N ASN A 250 -23.89 -19.72 27.56
CA ASN A 250 -23.12 -18.59 28.06
C ASN A 250 -21.80 -18.39 27.28
N LYS A 251 -21.12 -19.47 26.89
CA LYS A 251 -19.92 -19.40 26.03
C LYS A 251 -20.25 -18.93 24.62
N LEU A 252 -21.37 -19.34 24.06
CA LEU A 252 -21.85 -18.87 22.75
C LEU A 252 -22.14 -17.37 22.80
N ALA A 253 -22.88 -16.91 23.81
CA ALA A 253 -23.19 -15.49 23.98
C ALA A 253 -21.92 -14.61 24.14
N SER A 254 -20.90 -15.10 24.86
CA SER A 254 -19.63 -14.36 24.99
C SER A 254 -18.82 -14.33 23.69
N MET A 255 -18.80 -15.44 22.93
CA MET A 255 -18.17 -15.48 21.60
C MET A 255 -18.89 -14.57 20.60
N GLU A 256 -20.22 -14.56 20.60
CA GLU A 256 -21.02 -13.67 19.74
C GLU A 256 -20.69 -12.20 20.03
N LYS A 257 -20.57 -11.84 21.31
CA LYS A 257 -20.18 -10.47 21.69
C LYS A 257 -18.77 -10.10 21.23
N SER A 258 -17.80 -11.02 21.35
CA SER A 258 -16.44 -10.80 20.84
C SER A 258 -16.41 -10.68 19.31
N LEU A 259 -17.14 -11.55 18.61
CA LEU A 259 -17.24 -11.52 17.16
C LEU A 259 -17.85 -10.21 16.66
N GLU A 260 -18.86 -9.69 17.35
CA GLU A 260 -19.46 -8.40 17.00
C GLU A 260 -18.48 -7.24 17.25
N GLY A 261 -17.70 -7.31 18.33
CA GLY A 261 -16.59 -6.36 18.58
C GLY A 261 -15.53 -6.39 17.49
N GLU A 262 -15.13 -7.58 17.03
CA GLU A 262 -14.18 -7.74 15.92
C GLU A 262 -14.73 -7.20 14.60
N LYS A 263 -16.01 -7.44 14.29
CA LYS A 263 -16.65 -6.88 13.08
C LYS A 263 -16.65 -5.35 13.09
N LEU A 264 -16.99 -4.73 14.22
CA LEU A 264 -16.97 -3.28 14.37
C LEU A 264 -15.55 -2.73 14.15
N SER A 265 -14.54 -3.36 14.75
CA SER A 265 -13.14 -2.99 14.55
C SER A 265 -12.70 -3.17 13.09
N GLN A 266 -13.13 -4.25 12.45
CA GLN A 266 -12.85 -4.49 11.04
C GLN A 266 -13.49 -3.43 10.14
N GLU A 267 -14.72 -3.00 10.43
CA GLU A 267 -15.41 -1.93 9.69
C GLU A 267 -14.69 -0.59 9.84
N GLU A 268 -14.23 -0.24 11.05
CA GLU A 268 -13.41 0.95 11.30
C GLU A 268 -12.08 0.90 10.53
N LEU A 269 -11.40 -0.25 10.54
CA LEU A 269 -10.16 -0.44 9.79
C LEU A 269 -10.39 -0.26 8.28
N LEU A 270 -11.54 -0.72 7.76
CA LEU A 270 -11.90 -0.59 6.36
C LEU A 270 -12.17 0.87 5.97
N LYS A 271 -12.83 1.65 6.84
CA LYS A 271 -12.99 3.11 6.67
C LYS A 271 -11.64 3.83 6.68
N ASN A 272 -10.76 3.50 7.63
CA ASN A 272 -9.42 4.08 7.71
C ASN A 272 -8.60 3.77 6.44
N LYS A 273 -8.67 2.53 5.95
CA LYS A 273 -8.03 2.13 4.70
C LYS A 273 -8.53 2.97 3.52
N GLN A 274 -9.84 3.16 3.38
CA GLN A 274 -10.42 3.98 2.30
C GLN A 274 -9.97 5.44 2.38
N GLN A 275 -9.90 6.02 3.59
CA GLN A 275 -9.40 7.38 3.79
C GLN A 275 -7.93 7.50 3.37
N LEU A 276 -7.09 6.56 3.78
CA LEU A 276 -5.68 6.48 3.38
C LEU A 276 -5.53 6.36 1.86
N GLU A 277 -6.29 5.50 1.19
CA GLU A 277 -6.28 5.37 -0.27
C GLU A 277 -6.67 6.68 -0.97
N SER A 278 -7.69 7.38 -0.46
CA SER A 278 -8.10 8.68 -1.00
C SER A 278 -7.01 9.75 -0.85
N ALA A 279 -6.32 9.77 0.30
CA ALA A 279 -5.21 10.70 0.56
C ALA A 279 -4.01 10.37 -0.34
N LEU A 280 -3.71 9.08 -0.53
CA LEU A 280 -2.62 8.63 -1.38
C LEU A 280 -2.87 9.01 -2.85
N ASN A 281 -4.10 8.85 -3.34
CA ASN A 281 -4.50 9.30 -4.67
C ASN A 281 -4.36 10.82 -4.85
N LYS A 282 -4.72 11.62 -3.83
CA LYS A 282 -4.51 13.07 -3.86
C LYS A 282 -3.03 13.43 -3.96
N ILE A 283 -2.19 12.84 -3.10
CA ILE A 283 -0.73 13.05 -3.12
C ILE A 283 -0.15 12.65 -4.48
N LYS A 284 -0.60 11.52 -5.04
CA LYS A 284 -0.15 11.06 -6.35
C LYS A 284 -0.49 12.07 -7.46
N ASN A 285 -1.73 12.55 -7.51
CA ASN A 285 -2.14 13.56 -8.49
C ASN A 285 -1.37 14.88 -8.33
N GLU A 286 -1.16 15.34 -7.09
CA GLU A 286 -0.33 16.52 -6.84
C GLU A 286 1.11 16.33 -7.32
N ASN A 287 1.67 15.13 -7.12
CA ASN A 287 3.03 14.83 -7.53
C ASN A 287 3.16 14.76 -9.06
N GLU A 288 2.17 14.19 -9.76
CA GLU A 288 2.08 14.22 -11.22
C GLU A 288 2.02 15.66 -11.74
N GLN A 289 1.22 16.53 -11.13
CA GLN A 289 1.18 17.95 -11.48
C GLN A 289 2.51 18.67 -11.22
N ARG A 290 3.17 18.39 -10.10
CA ARG A 290 4.50 18.95 -9.80
C ARG A 290 5.53 18.49 -10.82
N ASN A 291 5.52 17.22 -11.21
CA ASN A 291 6.42 16.67 -12.23
C ASN A 291 6.21 17.35 -13.59
N HIS A 292 4.96 17.58 -14.00
CA HIS A 292 4.67 18.35 -15.21
C HIS A 292 5.22 19.78 -15.12
N ARG A 293 5.02 20.48 -14.00
CA ARG A 293 5.57 21.83 -13.81
C ARG A 293 7.10 21.84 -13.84
N ILE A 294 7.76 20.85 -13.25
CA ILE A 294 9.21 20.71 -13.29
C ILE A 294 9.68 20.54 -14.74
N SER A 295 9.01 19.68 -15.52
CA SER A 295 9.30 19.49 -16.95
C SER A 295 9.14 20.79 -17.76
N ASP A 296 8.06 21.54 -17.53
CA ASP A 296 7.82 22.81 -18.20
C ASP A 296 8.89 23.86 -17.86
N LEU A 297 9.29 23.92 -16.58
CA LEU A 297 10.36 24.81 -16.13
C LEU A 297 11.71 24.41 -16.71
N GLN A 298 12.01 23.11 -16.81
CA GLN A 298 13.22 22.61 -17.47
C GLN A 298 13.27 23.05 -18.93
N SER A 299 12.19 22.88 -19.70
CA SER A 299 12.12 23.36 -21.09
C SER A 299 12.35 24.87 -21.18
N LYS A 300 11.77 25.66 -20.28
CA LYS A 300 11.98 27.12 -20.27
C LYS A 300 13.42 27.50 -19.94
N ILE A 301 14.07 26.77 -19.04
CA ILE A 301 15.49 26.97 -18.73
C ILE A 301 16.34 26.65 -19.95
N ASP A 302 16.07 25.53 -20.64
CA ASP A 302 16.81 25.14 -21.85
C ASP A 302 16.64 26.17 -22.98
N ASP A 303 15.42 26.69 -23.18
CA ASP A 303 15.16 27.75 -24.17
C ASP A 303 15.88 29.07 -23.80
N ALA A 304 15.89 29.44 -22.52
CA ALA A 304 16.61 30.63 -22.06
C ALA A 304 18.13 30.47 -22.21
N LEU A 305 18.67 29.28 -21.94
CA LEU A 305 20.09 28.97 -22.15
C LEU A 305 20.46 29.08 -23.64
N ARG A 306 19.64 28.53 -24.54
CA ARG A 306 19.82 28.70 -25.99
C ARG A 306 19.80 30.17 -26.39
N GLY A 307 18.82 30.93 -25.92
CA GLY A 307 18.75 32.36 -26.21
C GLY A 307 19.97 33.15 -25.71
N LEU A 308 20.49 32.79 -24.53
CA LEU A 308 21.72 33.39 -23.99
C LEU A 308 22.95 33.06 -24.84
N ASP A 309 23.05 31.83 -25.37
CA ASP A 309 24.14 31.43 -26.23
C ASP A 309 24.07 32.11 -27.60
N ASP A 310 22.86 32.26 -28.16
CA ASP A 310 22.63 33.05 -29.39
C ASP A 310 23.00 34.53 -29.19
N GLU A 311 22.64 35.12 -28.05
CA GLU A 311 23.00 36.51 -27.71
C GLU A 311 24.51 36.68 -27.52
N LYS A 312 25.18 35.73 -26.86
CA LYS A 312 26.66 35.72 -26.76
C LYS A 312 27.31 35.64 -28.14
N LEU A 313 26.79 34.81 -29.04
CA LEU A 313 27.31 34.66 -30.39
C LEU A 313 27.15 35.95 -31.19
N ALA A 314 25.97 36.59 -31.10
CA ALA A 314 25.72 37.88 -31.72
C ALA A 314 26.62 38.99 -31.17
N LYS A 315 26.85 39.00 -29.84
CA LYS A 315 27.78 39.94 -29.20
C LYS A 315 29.21 39.75 -29.70
N LEU A 316 29.67 38.50 -29.82
CA LEU A 316 31.01 38.19 -30.32
C LEU A 316 31.19 38.62 -31.79
N ASP A 317 30.17 38.45 -32.63
CA ASP A 317 30.17 38.98 -34.00
C ASP A 317 30.27 40.52 -34.00
N LEU A 318 29.48 41.20 -33.18
CA LEU A 318 29.52 42.66 -33.04
C LEU A 318 30.89 43.15 -32.54
N GLU A 319 31.48 42.50 -31.55
CA GLU A 319 32.82 42.83 -31.04
C GLU A 319 33.89 42.65 -32.13
N SER A 320 33.81 41.58 -32.92
CA SER A 320 34.70 41.34 -34.08
C SER A 320 34.57 42.43 -35.14
N ARG A 321 33.33 42.83 -35.46
CA ARG A 321 33.04 43.93 -36.40
C ARG A 321 33.55 45.26 -35.87
N LEU A 322 33.38 45.54 -34.58
CA LEU A 322 33.85 46.76 -33.94
C LEU A 322 35.38 46.82 -33.97
N ALA A 323 36.07 45.74 -33.61
CA ALA A 323 37.53 45.64 -33.70
C ALA A 323 38.05 45.84 -35.12
N LYS A 324 37.32 45.37 -36.14
CA LYS A 324 37.63 45.67 -37.54
C LYS A 324 37.50 47.16 -37.85
N THR A 325 36.40 47.79 -37.45
CA THR A 325 36.20 49.23 -37.68
C THR A 325 37.22 50.10 -36.93
N GLU A 326 37.65 49.70 -35.73
CA GLU A 326 38.70 50.39 -34.99
C GLU A 326 40.05 50.30 -35.71
N LYS A 327 40.40 49.14 -36.27
CA LYS A 327 41.59 48.98 -37.12
C LYS A 327 41.50 49.87 -38.37
N ASP A 328 40.38 49.85 -39.06
CA ASP A 328 40.16 50.68 -40.24
C ASP A 328 40.27 52.18 -39.91
N LYS A 329 39.71 52.60 -38.76
CA LYS A 329 39.83 53.97 -38.25
C LYS A 329 41.28 54.35 -37.96
N ALA A 330 42.05 53.50 -37.27
CA ALA A 330 43.46 53.76 -36.97
C ALA A 330 44.31 53.90 -38.25
N ILE A 331 44.01 53.11 -39.29
CA ILE A 331 44.65 53.24 -40.60
C ILE A 331 44.34 54.60 -41.23
N LEU A 332 43.09 55.05 -41.15
CA LEU A 332 42.69 56.37 -41.67
C LEU A 332 43.33 57.52 -40.89
N GLU A 333 43.46 57.41 -39.57
CA GLU A 333 44.14 58.40 -38.72
C GLU A 333 45.64 58.52 -39.08
N LEU A 334 46.32 57.40 -39.32
CA LEU A 334 47.70 57.39 -39.82
C LEU A 334 47.82 58.08 -41.18
N LYS A 335 46.94 57.74 -42.13
CA LYS A 335 46.91 58.40 -43.45
C LYS A 335 46.65 59.90 -43.36
N LEU A 336 45.77 60.32 -42.45
CA LEU A 336 45.50 61.73 -42.21
C LEU A 336 46.75 62.44 -41.69
N ALA A 337 47.50 61.82 -40.78
CA ALA A 337 48.76 62.37 -40.26
C ALA A 337 49.83 62.50 -41.37
N GLU A 338 49.96 61.51 -42.25
CA GLU A 338 50.87 61.58 -43.41
C GLU A 338 50.52 62.75 -44.33
N ILE A 339 49.24 62.91 -44.68
CA ILE A 339 48.77 64.02 -45.54
C ILE A 339 49.03 65.38 -44.87
N LEU A 340 48.87 65.48 -43.54
CA LEU A 340 49.15 66.72 -42.80
C LEU A 340 50.64 67.08 -42.81
N ASP A 341 51.54 66.10 -42.65
CA ASP A 341 52.99 66.33 -42.75
C ASP A 341 53.42 66.72 -44.16
N GLU A 342 52.85 66.09 -45.20
CA GLU A 342 53.04 66.49 -46.59
C GLU A 342 52.57 67.92 -46.85
N LYS A 343 51.41 68.28 -46.31
CA LYS A 343 50.87 69.65 -46.39
C LYS A 343 51.81 70.66 -45.73
N GLU A 344 52.33 70.38 -44.53
CA GLU A 344 53.27 71.27 -43.82
C GLU A 344 54.56 71.48 -44.61
N LYS A 345 55.10 70.41 -45.22
CA LYS A 345 56.28 70.49 -46.10
C LYS A 345 56.04 71.37 -47.32
N LEU A 346 54.86 71.27 -47.95
CA LEU A 346 54.47 72.10 -49.08
C LEU A 346 54.30 73.58 -48.69
N GLU A 347 53.70 73.85 -47.52
CA GLU A 347 53.55 75.21 -46.99
C GLU A 347 54.93 75.87 -46.72
N LYS A 348 55.89 75.12 -46.17
CA LYS A 348 57.28 75.60 -45.99
C LYS A 348 57.94 75.97 -47.32
N LYS A 349 57.82 75.13 -48.35
CA LYS A 349 58.36 75.42 -49.69
C LYS A 349 57.76 76.69 -50.28
N LEU A 350 56.44 76.85 -50.16
CA LEU A 350 55.75 78.05 -50.64
C LEU A 350 56.27 79.34 -49.97
N GLU A 351 56.57 79.27 -48.68
CA GLU A 351 57.08 80.40 -47.91
C GLU A 351 58.54 80.75 -48.27
N GLU A 352 59.37 79.75 -48.57
CA GLU A 352 60.73 79.94 -49.09
C GLU A 352 60.72 80.63 -50.47
N ASP A 353 59.83 80.18 -51.37
CA ASP A 353 59.69 80.76 -52.71
C ASP A 353 59.20 82.22 -52.66
N LYS A 354 58.30 82.56 -51.73
CA LYS A 354 57.87 83.95 -51.51
C LYS A 354 59.02 84.87 -51.10
N LYS A 355 59.85 84.44 -50.14
CA LYS A 355 61.01 85.23 -49.69
C LYS A 355 62.01 85.48 -50.81
N ARG A 356 62.19 84.50 -51.70
CA ARG A 356 63.06 84.62 -52.88
C ARG A 356 62.53 85.67 -53.86
N ALA A 357 61.23 85.67 -54.14
CA ALA A 357 60.59 86.64 -55.02
C ALA A 357 60.65 88.08 -54.47
N GLU A 358 60.50 88.27 -53.16
CA GLU A 358 60.62 89.59 -52.52
C GLU A 358 62.03 90.18 -52.62
N ALA A 359 63.07 89.35 -52.47
CA ALA A 359 64.47 89.78 -52.60
C ALA A 359 64.81 90.23 -54.04
N GLU A 360 64.30 89.52 -55.05
CA GLU A 360 64.48 89.87 -56.47
C GLU A 360 63.79 91.20 -56.83
N SER A 361 62.62 91.48 -56.24
CA SER A 361 61.89 92.74 -56.43
C SER A 361 62.64 93.96 -55.88
N MET A 362 63.26 93.86 -54.70
CA MET A 362 64.05 94.95 -54.13
C MET A 362 65.32 95.25 -54.94
N GLY A 363 65.98 94.22 -55.48
CA GLY A 363 67.18 94.39 -56.31
C GLY A 363 66.91 95.15 -57.61
N LEU A 364 65.76 94.91 -58.26
CA LEU A 364 65.36 95.60 -59.48
C LEU A 364 64.98 97.08 -59.25
N GLY A 365 64.48 97.43 -58.06
CA GLY A 365 64.10 98.81 -57.71
C GLY A 365 65.29 99.78 -57.68
N LEU A 366 66.43 99.35 -57.13
CA LEU A 366 67.66 100.14 -57.04
C LEU A 366 68.28 100.43 -58.42
N LEU A 367 68.27 99.45 -59.31
CA LEU A 367 68.77 99.58 -60.69
C LEU A 367 67.97 100.60 -61.51
N ARG A 368 66.64 100.63 -61.33
CA ARG A 368 65.75 101.56 -62.04
C ARG A 368 65.96 103.01 -61.63
N GLN A 369 66.31 103.25 -60.36
CA GLN A 369 66.60 104.59 -59.84
C GLN A 369 67.93 105.13 -60.38
N HIS A 370 68.95 104.28 -60.53
CA HIS A 370 70.27 104.70 -60.99
C HIS A 370 70.30 105.05 -62.48
N LEU A 371 69.58 104.29 -63.32
CA LEU A 371 69.37 104.59 -64.74
C LEU A 371 68.62 105.92 -64.98
N GLY A 372 67.71 106.28 -64.07
CA GLY A 372 66.96 107.54 -64.14
C GLY A 372 67.85 108.78 -64.03
N TYR A 373 68.89 108.75 -63.19
CA TYR A 373 69.83 109.86 -63.05
C TYR A 373 70.70 110.05 -64.30
N GLN A 374 71.21 108.96 -64.87
CA GLN A 374 72.09 109.00 -66.04
C GLN A 374 71.40 109.55 -67.30
N ILE A 375 70.12 109.21 -67.51
CA ILE A 375 69.35 109.72 -68.65
C ILE A 375 69.10 111.24 -68.53
N SER A 376 69.01 111.76 -67.30
CA SER A 376 68.81 113.20 -67.06
C SER A 376 70.05 114.03 -67.37
N ASP A 377 71.24 113.49 -67.09
CA ASP A 377 72.50 114.16 -67.40
C ASP A 377 72.76 114.18 -68.90
N ILE A 378 72.53 113.08 -69.61
CA ILE A 378 72.74 113.00 -71.07
C ILE A 378 71.88 114.04 -71.82
N ARG A 379 70.64 114.28 -71.38
CA ARG A 379 69.77 115.31 -71.99
C ARG A 379 70.24 116.75 -71.73
N LYS A 380 70.94 117.01 -70.63
CA LYS A 380 71.57 118.32 -70.38
C LYS A 380 72.73 118.57 -71.34
N TRP A 381 73.59 117.57 -71.56
CA TRP A 381 74.75 117.70 -72.45
C TRP A 381 74.36 117.90 -73.92
N GLN A 382 73.24 117.33 -74.37
CA GLN A 382 72.74 117.53 -75.74
C GLN A 382 72.21 118.95 -76.04
N SER A 383 71.93 119.78 -75.04
CA SER A 383 71.35 121.12 -75.25
C SER A 383 72.37 122.25 -75.47
N PHE A 384 73.68 121.98 -75.40
CA PHE A 384 74.70 123.04 -75.28
C PHE A 384 75.64 123.27 -76.49
N LEU A 385 75.53 122.55 -77.61
CA LEU A 385 76.50 122.73 -78.72
C LEU A 385 75.83 122.79 -80.11
N GLU A 386 75.82 124.01 -80.67
CA GLU A 386 75.38 124.42 -82.02
C GLU A 386 76.59 124.66 -82.97
N THR A 387 76.55 124.12 -84.20
CA THR A 387 77.33 124.46 -85.45
C THR A 387 78.88 124.24 -85.50
N PRO A 388 79.53 124.19 -86.69
CA PRO A 388 79.55 123.09 -87.67
C PRO A 388 80.98 122.61 -88.05
N GLU A 389 81.21 121.31 -88.32
CA GLU A 389 82.11 120.85 -89.41
C GLU A 389 82.11 119.32 -89.58
N ASN A 390 81.91 118.94 -90.84
CA ASN A 390 82.10 117.66 -91.53
C ASN A 390 82.74 116.49 -90.75
N VAL A 391 81.95 115.46 -90.41
CA VAL A 391 82.44 114.10 -90.14
C VAL A 391 81.48 113.09 -90.78
N PRO A 392 81.94 112.19 -91.68
CA PRO A 392 81.07 111.22 -92.29
C PRO A 392 80.84 110.05 -91.32
N TYR A 393 79.65 109.99 -90.72
CA TYR A 393 79.15 108.73 -90.19
C TYR A 393 78.13 108.16 -91.17
N THR A 394 78.51 107.05 -91.78
CA THR A 394 77.66 106.19 -92.59
C THR A 394 76.51 105.66 -91.74
N THR A 395 75.31 106.01 -92.20
CA THR A 395 74.01 105.51 -91.78
C THR A 395 73.83 104.05 -92.17
N ALA A 396 73.79 103.14 -91.21
CA ALA A 396 73.10 101.86 -91.34
C ALA A 396 72.49 101.49 -89.99
N ALA A 397 71.17 101.64 -89.88
CA ALA A 397 70.42 101.21 -88.71
C ALA A 397 70.47 99.68 -88.59
N ILE A 398 71.03 99.17 -87.50
CA ILE A 398 71.00 97.74 -87.16
C ILE A 398 69.66 97.48 -86.47
N ASN A 399 68.74 96.84 -87.18
CA ASN A 399 67.45 96.42 -86.64
C ASN A 399 67.65 95.17 -85.75
N LEU A 400 67.83 95.39 -84.43
CA LEU A 400 68.12 94.35 -83.44
C LEU A 400 66.89 93.57 -82.96
N ASP A 401 65.68 94.09 -83.19
CA ASP A 401 64.46 93.52 -82.60
C ASP A 401 64.02 92.22 -83.28
N SER A 402 64.36 91.98 -84.54
CA SER A 402 63.98 90.74 -85.24
C SER A 402 64.86 89.53 -84.90
N GLU A 403 66.05 89.71 -84.31
CA GLU A 403 66.98 88.62 -84.01
C GLU A 403 66.96 88.14 -82.53
N LEU A 404 66.38 88.92 -81.62
CA LEU A 404 66.48 88.69 -80.17
C LEU A 404 65.18 88.20 -79.52
N GLY A 405 64.03 88.33 -80.17
CA GLY A 405 62.72 88.05 -79.56
C GLY A 405 62.43 86.58 -79.20
N SER A 406 63.19 85.61 -79.71
CA SER A 406 62.92 84.17 -79.54
C SER A 406 63.94 83.40 -78.68
N LEU A 407 64.89 84.10 -78.03
CA LEU A 407 66.00 83.48 -77.29
C LEU A 407 65.85 83.66 -75.77
N SER A 408 66.32 82.68 -75.01
CA SER A 408 66.33 82.74 -73.54
C SER A 408 67.30 83.84 -73.03
N PHE A 409 67.04 84.37 -71.84
CA PHE A 409 67.79 85.48 -71.25
C PHE A 409 69.32 85.23 -71.23
N GLU A 410 69.73 84.00 -70.92
CA GLU A 410 71.13 83.60 -70.84
C GLU A 410 71.80 83.57 -72.23
N GLU A 411 71.06 83.23 -73.28
CA GLU A 411 71.53 83.23 -74.66
C GLU A 411 71.55 84.63 -75.29
N GLN A 412 70.61 85.50 -74.91
CA GLN A 412 70.59 86.91 -75.31
C GLN A 412 71.81 87.67 -74.76
N ALA A 413 72.15 87.46 -73.49
CA ALA A 413 73.31 88.10 -72.85
C ALA A 413 74.64 87.72 -73.51
N LYS A 414 74.80 86.44 -73.88
CA LYS A 414 76.01 85.92 -74.54
C LYS A 414 76.24 86.53 -75.93
N LYS A 415 75.17 86.72 -76.70
CA LYS A 415 75.22 87.23 -78.08
C LYS A 415 75.54 88.72 -78.13
N LEU A 416 75.07 89.50 -77.16
CA LEU A 416 75.41 90.92 -77.01
C LEU A 416 76.87 91.13 -76.59
N SER A 417 77.38 90.31 -75.65
CA SER A 417 78.79 90.37 -75.22
C SER A 417 79.77 90.19 -76.39
N SER A 418 79.49 89.23 -77.27
CA SER A 418 80.35 88.95 -78.43
C SER A 418 80.38 90.09 -79.48
N LYS A 419 79.27 90.80 -79.69
CA LYS A 419 79.24 91.95 -80.61
C LYS A 419 80.05 93.14 -80.06
N LEU A 420 80.03 93.33 -78.75
CA LEU A 420 80.76 94.39 -78.05
C LEU A 420 82.28 94.19 -78.11
N GLU A 421 82.75 92.94 -77.98
CA GLU A 421 84.18 92.60 -78.15
C GLU A 421 84.69 92.87 -79.57
N LEU A 422 83.84 92.63 -80.59
CA LEU A 422 84.19 92.88 -81.99
C LEU A 422 84.37 94.38 -82.26
N GLU A 423 83.49 95.22 -81.71
CA GLU A 423 83.57 96.68 -81.82
C GLU A 423 84.81 97.24 -81.11
N ASN A 424 85.11 96.76 -79.90
CA ASN A 424 86.30 97.17 -79.17
C ASN A 424 87.61 96.85 -79.92
N SER A 425 87.66 95.71 -80.61
CA SER A 425 88.82 95.34 -81.43
C SER A 425 89.00 96.24 -82.67
N GLN A 426 87.92 96.83 -83.18
CA GLN A 426 87.99 97.82 -84.27
C GLN A 426 88.45 99.19 -83.77
N ILE A 427 88.04 99.59 -82.57
CA ILE A 427 88.47 100.85 -81.93
C ILE A 427 89.98 100.82 -81.59
N GLU A 428 90.50 99.68 -81.11
CA GLU A 428 91.94 99.51 -80.86
C GLU A 428 92.78 99.66 -82.14
N LYS A 429 92.32 99.14 -83.28
CA LYS A 429 92.99 99.34 -84.57
C LYS A 429 93.00 100.80 -85.01
N TYR A 430 91.94 101.55 -84.71
CA TYR A 430 91.84 102.97 -85.03
C TYR A 430 92.76 103.85 -84.18
N LEU A 431 92.98 103.47 -82.91
CA LEU A 431 93.89 104.16 -81.99
C LEU A 431 95.36 103.97 -82.38
N LEU A 432 95.76 102.77 -82.78
CA LEU A 432 97.11 102.46 -83.28
C LEU A 432 97.45 103.24 -84.57
N GLN A 433 96.46 103.48 -85.42
CA GLN A 433 96.63 104.27 -86.65
C GLN A 433 96.83 105.76 -86.35
N LYS A 434 96.15 106.29 -85.31
CA LYS A 434 96.32 107.68 -84.84
C LYS A 434 97.64 107.93 -84.10
N GLU A 435 98.23 106.92 -83.47
CA GLU A 435 99.54 107.06 -82.82
C GLU A 435 100.69 107.19 -83.82
N SER A 436 100.60 106.58 -85.01
CA SER A 436 101.63 106.68 -86.06
C SER A 436 101.67 108.03 -86.80
N GLU A 437 100.62 108.86 -86.70
CA GLU A 437 100.53 110.18 -87.35
C GLU A 437 101.00 111.34 -86.46
N LYS A 438 101.25 111.10 -85.17
CA LYS A 438 101.66 112.11 -84.20
C LYS A 438 103.18 112.10 -84.01
N ASN A 439 103.86 112.77 -84.93
CA ASN A 439 104.95 113.72 -84.66
C ASN A 439 106.09 113.26 -83.73
N GLN A 440 107.33 113.04 -84.21
CA GLN A 440 108.18 114.06 -84.88
C GLN A 440 108.23 115.40 -84.13
N ASP A 441 109.29 115.56 -83.33
CA ASP A 441 110.12 116.76 -83.18
C ASP A 441 109.58 118.05 -82.48
N PRO A 442 110.47 118.87 -81.86
CA PRO A 442 110.52 118.94 -80.38
C PRO A 442 110.70 120.36 -79.77
N GLN A 443 110.76 120.39 -78.43
CA GLN A 443 111.33 121.41 -77.52
C GLN A 443 110.40 122.41 -76.80
N GLN A 444 110.79 122.61 -75.52
CA GLN A 444 110.50 123.71 -74.58
C GLN A 444 109.18 123.59 -73.79
N LYS A 445 109.11 123.81 -72.46
CA LYS A 445 110.07 124.29 -71.45
C LYS A 445 109.41 124.10 -70.06
N LYS A 446 110.24 123.68 -69.08
CA LYS A 446 110.38 124.23 -67.71
C LYS A 446 109.18 124.28 -66.74
N ARG A 447 109.29 123.51 -65.65
CA ARG A 447 109.63 123.95 -64.26
C ARG A 447 109.61 122.72 -63.32
N THR A 448 110.74 122.12 -62.94
CA THR A 448 111.58 122.31 -61.72
C THR A 448 110.90 122.12 -60.35
N THR A 449 111.48 121.14 -59.60
CA THR A 449 111.74 121.02 -58.13
C THR A 449 110.53 120.92 -57.17
N ALA A 450 110.30 119.78 -56.48
CA ALA A 450 110.97 119.17 -55.30
C ALA A 450 110.13 119.44 -54.02
N LYS A 451 109.86 118.50 -53.10
CA LYS A 451 110.55 117.27 -52.69
C LYS A 451 109.69 116.02 -52.82
#